data_AF-A0A1Y4AY07-F1
#
_entry.id   AF-A0A1Y4AY07-F1
#
_cell.length_a   1.000
_cell.length_b   1.000
_cell.length_c   1.000
_cell.angle_alpha   90.00
_cell.angle_beta   90.00
_cell.angle_gamma   90.00
#
_symmetry.space_group_name_H-M   'P 1'
#
loop_
_entity.id
_entity.type
_entity.pdbx_description
1 polymer ?
#
loop_
_entity_poly.entity_id
_entity_poly.type
_entity_poly.pdbx_seq_one_letter_code
_entity_poly.pdbx_strand_id
1 'polypeptide(L)'
;MSLPELYVDSDSSTPAYLKPYRKLERKIAQEQRKLSRMEKDSRNYTKQLGKIAKLHAKAKHQRADFLHKLLYRLTSHYDIICIEDLDMAAMKKALSFIVAAMA
;
A
#
# COMPACT_ATOMS: atom_id res chain seq x y z
N MET A 1 -3.35 -10.00 10.12
CA MET A 1 -4.41 -9.54 9.20
C MET A 1 -4.01 -8.15 8.71
N SER A 2 -4.15 -7.85 7.42
CA SER A 2 -3.98 -6.48 6.91
C SER A 2 -5.28 -5.72 7.13
N LEU A 3 -5.21 -4.46 7.59
CA LEU A 3 -6.38 -3.60 7.71
C LEU A 3 -7.07 -3.49 6.33
N PRO A 4 -8.36 -3.88 6.20
CA PRO A 4 -9.05 -3.87 4.92
C PRO A 4 -9.31 -2.44 4.42
N GLU A 5 -9.46 -1.50 5.35
CA GLU A 5 -9.86 -0.11 5.12
C GLU A 5 -8.71 0.84 5.51
N LEU A 6 -8.67 2.02 4.87
CA LEU A 6 -7.61 2.99 5.09
C LEU A 6 -7.93 3.96 6.24
N TYR A 7 -9.20 4.35 6.36
CA TYR A 7 -9.72 5.22 7.42
C TYR A 7 -11.22 4.95 7.63
N VAL A 8 -11.73 5.36 8.79
CA VAL A 8 -13.17 5.37 9.12
C VAL A 8 -13.57 6.81 9.36
N ASP A 9 -14.75 7.17 8.86
CA ASP A 9 -15.28 8.52 8.96
C ASP A 9 -16.34 8.67 10.06
N SER A 10 -16.62 9.89 10.51
CA SER A 10 -17.69 10.17 11.51
C SER A 10 -19.06 9.70 11.04
N ASP A 11 -19.28 9.72 9.73
CA ASP A 11 -20.53 9.30 9.09
C ASP A 11 -20.62 7.78 8.90
N SER A 12 -19.75 7.00 9.55
CA SER A 12 -19.61 5.54 9.44
C SER A 12 -19.34 5.04 8.00
N SER A 13 -18.93 5.94 7.11
CA SER A 13 -18.54 5.59 5.76
C SER A 13 -17.16 4.96 5.75
N THR A 14 -17.02 3.79 5.12
CA THR A 14 -15.73 3.13 4.90
C THR A 14 -15.42 3.09 3.41
N PRO A 15 -14.86 4.18 2.87
CA PRO A 15 -14.60 4.25 1.44
C PRO A 15 -13.56 3.19 1.03
N ALA A 16 -13.90 2.46 -0.04
CA ALA A 16 -13.04 1.41 -0.56
C ALA A 16 -11.65 1.96 -0.88
N TYR A 17 -10.61 1.36 -0.26
CA TYR A 17 -9.23 1.68 -0.60
C TYR A 17 -8.89 1.05 -1.97
N LEU A 18 -9.21 1.79 -3.04
CA LEU A 18 -8.72 1.45 -4.37
C LEU A 18 -7.20 1.45 -4.31
N LYS A 19 -6.58 0.30 -4.59
CA LYS A 19 -5.13 0.15 -4.72
C LYS A 19 -4.78 0.21 -6.21
N PRO A 20 -4.78 1.40 -6.86
CA PRO A 20 -4.56 1.51 -8.31
C PRO A 20 -3.21 0.93 -8.75
N TYR A 21 -2.24 0.95 -7.84
CA TYR A 21 -0.90 0.41 -8.02
C TYR A 21 -0.83 -1.14 -8.04
N ARG A 22 -1.88 -1.88 -7.61
CA ARG A 22 -1.89 -3.37 -7.68
C ARG A 22 -1.75 -3.90 -9.11
N LYS A 23 -2.26 -3.17 -10.11
CA LYS A 23 -2.07 -3.52 -11.52
C LYS A 23 -0.59 -3.39 -11.94
N LEU A 24 0.14 -2.44 -11.35
CA LEU A 24 1.58 -2.27 -11.58
C LEU A 24 2.40 -3.33 -10.85
N GLU A 25 2.01 -3.76 -9.65
CA GLU A 25 2.71 -4.83 -8.90
C GLU A 25 2.82 -6.12 -9.73
N ARG A 26 1.74 -6.54 -10.39
CA ARG A 26 1.77 -7.70 -11.30
C ARG A 26 2.77 -7.53 -12.45
N LYS A 27 2.80 -6.34 -13.05
CA LYS A 27 3.75 -6.02 -14.13
C LYS A 27 5.19 -5.99 -13.62
N ILE A 28 5.43 -5.40 -12.45
CA ILE A 28 6.76 -5.38 -11.80
C ILE A 28 7.24 -6.81 -11.57
N ALA A 29 6.39 -7.70 -11.04
CA ALA A 29 6.74 -9.10 -10.82
C ALA A 29 7.10 -9.84 -12.12
N GLN A 30 6.36 -9.58 -13.20
CA GLN A 30 6.67 -10.15 -14.52
C GLN A 30 8.02 -9.65 -15.06
N GLU A 31 8.28 -8.35 -14.98
CA GLU A 31 9.52 -7.75 -15.46
C GLU A 31 10.73 -8.17 -14.61
N GLN A 32 10.55 -8.37 -13.30
CA GLN A 32 11.57 -8.94 -12.42
C GLN A 32 11.90 -10.41 -12.76
N ARG A 33 10.89 -11.23 -13.08
CA ARG A 33 11.13 -12.62 -13.55
C ARG A 33 11.86 -12.68 -14.89
N LYS A 34 11.66 -11.68 -15.76
CA LYS A 34 12.45 -11.55 -17.00
C LYS A 34 13.90 -11.19 -16.67
N LEU A 35 14.11 -10.22 -15.77
CA LEU A 35 15.44 -9.80 -15.34
C LEU A 35 16.24 -10.97 -14.73
N SER A 36 15.61 -11.82 -13.91
CA SER A 36 16.30 -12.94 -13.25
C SER A 36 16.80 -14.02 -14.21
N ARG A 37 16.32 -14.04 -15.45
CA ARG A 37 16.76 -14.95 -16.52
C ARG A 37 17.82 -14.34 -17.43
N MET A 38 18.15 -13.06 -17.24
CA MET A 38 19.13 -12.35 -18.05
C MET A 38 20.52 -12.44 -17.43
N GLU A 39 21.54 -12.46 -18.29
CA GLU A 39 22.93 -12.36 -17.87
C GLU A 39 23.21 -11.00 -17.22
N LYS A 40 23.75 -11.03 -16.00
CA LYS A 40 24.09 -9.85 -15.22
C LYS A 40 25.09 -8.98 -16.00
N ASP A 41 24.96 -7.67 -15.88
CA ASP A 41 25.82 -6.66 -16.53
C ASP A 41 25.78 -6.61 -18.07
N SER A 42 24.99 -7.47 -18.71
CA SER A 42 24.71 -7.36 -20.14
C SER A 42 23.95 -6.05 -20.47
N ARG A 43 24.08 -5.58 -21.71
CA ARG A 43 23.34 -4.39 -22.20
C ARG A 43 21.82 -4.56 -22.10
N ASN A 44 21.32 -5.79 -22.14
CA ASN A 44 19.90 -6.09 -22.00
C ASN A 44 19.45 -6.06 -20.54
N TYR A 45 20.30 -6.52 -19.62
CA TYR A 45 20.07 -6.45 -18.18
C TYR A 45 19.92 -5.01 -17.68
N THR A 46 20.83 -4.11 -18.08
CA THR A 46 20.77 -2.68 -17.69
C THR A 46 19.52 -1.99 -18.23
N LYS A 47 19.13 -2.26 -19.49
CA LYS A 47 17.87 -1.78 -20.06
C LYS A 47 16.65 -2.27 -19.27
N GLN A 48 16.66 -3.54 -18.85
CA GLN A 48 15.56 -4.15 -18.10
C GLN A 48 15.45 -3.58 -16.69
N LEU A 49 16.56 -3.35 -16.00
CA LEU A 49 16.59 -2.63 -14.72
C LEU A 49 15.97 -1.24 -14.84
N GLY A 50 16.31 -0.49 -15.89
CA GLY A 50 15.73 0.83 -16.15
C GLY A 50 14.20 0.79 -16.32
N LYS A 51 13.65 -0.26 -16.95
CA LYS A 51 12.19 -0.45 -17.04
C LYS A 51 11.56 -0.71 -15.68
N ILE A 52 12.17 -1.58 -14.87
CA ILE A 52 11.68 -1.91 -13.52
C ILE A 52 11.71 -0.65 -12.64
N ALA A 53 12.78 0.13 -12.68
CA ALA A 53 12.89 1.40 -11.95
C ALA A 53 11.78 2.38 -12.32
N LYS A 54 11.48 2.55 -13.62
CA LYS A 54 10.37 3.38 -14.10
C LYS A 54 9.01 2.89 -13.60
N LEU A 55 8.78 1.58 -13.55
CA LEU A 55 7.55 1.01 -13.02
C LEU A 55 7.39 1.27 -11.51
N HIS A 56 8.47 1.13 -10.73
CA HIS A 56 8.45 1.47 -9.30
C HIS A 56 8.20 2.97 -9.06
N ALA A 57 8.86 3.85 -9.82
CA ALA A 57 8.61 5.29 -9.75
C ALA A 57 7.15 5.62 -10.06
N LYS A 58 6.58 5.00 -11.11
CA LYS A 58 5.16 5.16 -11.46
C LYS A 58 4.23 4.69 -10.33
N ALA A 59 4.52 3.54 -9.71
CA ALA A 59 3.73 3.03 -8.60
C ALA A 59 3.79 3.96 -7.37
N LYS A 60 4.98 4.50 -7.06
CA LYS A 60 5.18 5.50 -6.00
C LYS A 60 4.37 6.77 -6.27
N HIS A 61 4.44 7.30 -7.50
CA HIS A 61 3.72 8.52 -7.87
C HIS A 61 2.20 8.31 -7.83
N GLN A 62 1.70 7.17 -8.30
CA GLN A 62 0.27 6.86 -8.20
C GLN A 62 -0.22 6.74 -6.74
N ARG A 63 0.59 6.15 -5.87
CA ARG A 63 0.26 6.07 -4.44
C ARG A 63 0.26 7.46 -3.80
N ALA A 64 1.25 8.29 -4.10
CA ALA A 64 1.32 9.66 -3.59
C ALA A 64 0.14 10.51 -4.08
N ASP A 65 -0.17 10.49 -5.38
CA ASP A 65 -1.31 11.22 -5.97
C ASP A 65 -2.64 10.81 -5.33
N PHE A 66 -2.86 9.50 -5.13
CA PHE A 66 -4.03 9.01 -4.43
C PHE A 66 -4.13 9.57 -3.01
N LEU A 67 -3.03 9.50 -2.24
CA LEU A 67 -3.00 9.99 -0.87
C LEU A 67 -3.19 11.51 -0.80
N HIS A 68 -2.58 12.28 -1.70
CA HIS A 68 -2.76 13.74 -1.74
C HIS A 68 -4.20 14.13 -2.05
N LYS A 69 -4.85 13.47 -3.02
CA LYS A 69 -6.27 13.70 -3.32
C LYS A 69 -7.18 13.33 -2.15
N LEU A 70 -6.86 12.23 -1.46
CA LEU A 70 -7.60 11.80 -0.28
C LEU A 70 -7.44 12.80 0.87
N LEU A 71 -6.21 13.20 1.17
CA LEU A 71 -5.92 14.19 2.19
C LEU A 71 -6.63 15.52 1.90
N TYR A 72 -6.53 16.02 0.67
CA TYR A 72 -7.23 17.25 0.25
C TYR A 72 -8.74 17.16 0.49
N ARG A 73 -9.35 16.01 0.16
CA ARG A 73 -10.78 15.79 0.42
C ARG A 73 -11.10 15.78 1.91
N LEU A 74 -10.30 15.09 2.72
CA LEU A 74 -10.51 15.02 4.17
C LEU A 74 -10.38 16.39 4.83
N THR A 75 -9.29 17.11 4.56
CA THR A 75 -9.03 18.42 5.17
C THR A 75 -10.01 19.50 4.71
N SER A 76 -10.65 19.32 3.55
CA SER A 76 -11.66 20.25 3.05
C SER A 76 -13.06 19.97 3.62
N HIS A 77 -13.30 18.74 4.08
CA HIS A 77 -14.62 18.29 4.55
C HIS A 77 -14.72 18.22 6.08
N TYR A 78 -13.61 17.95 6.75
CA TYR A 78 -13.54 17.80 8.20
C TYR A 78 -12.63 18.85 8.81
N ASP A 79 -13.12 19.53 9.85
CA ASP A 79 -12.36 20.51 10.62
C ASP A 79 -11.34 19.84 11.55
N ILE A 80 -11.59 18.60 11.96
CA ILE A 80 -10.77 17.83 12.90
C ILE A 80 -10.46 16.45 12.32
N ILE A 81 -9.18 16.09 12.32
CA ILE A 81 -8.69 14.76 11.91
C ILE A 81 -7.89 14.18 13.08
N CYS A 82 -8.33 13.05 13.60
CA CYS A 82 -7.63 12.31 14.66
C CYS A 82 -6.80 11.18 14.05
N ILE A 83 -5.53 11.06 14.46
CA ILE A 83 -4.64 9.97 14.04
C ILE A 83 -4.23 9.22 15.31
N GLU A 84 -4.62 7.96 15.39
CA GLU A 84 -4.21 7.08 16.48
C GLU A 84 -2.97 6.31 16.06
N ASP A 85 -1.89 6.43 16.85
CA ASP A 85 -0.72 5.57 16.71
C ASP A 85 -0.98 4.28 17.49
N LEU A 86 -1.52 3.28 16.81
CA LEU A 86 -1.87 1.99 17.40
C LEU A 86 -0.75 0.97 17.22
N ASP A 87 -0.24 0.44 18.33
CA ASP A 87 0.61 -0.75 18.30
C ASP A 87 -0.24 -2.00 18.00
N MET A 88 -0.37 -2.28 16.70
CA MET A 88 -1.08 -3.43 16.18
C MET A 88 -0.52 -4.77 16.68
N ALA A 89 0.77 -4.84 17.04
CA ALA A 89 1.38 -6.05 17.56
C ALA A 89 0.91 -6.32 18.99
N ALA A 90 0.93 -5.29 19.85
CA ALA A 90 0.40 -5.35 21.21
C ALA A 90 -1.11 -5.67 21.21
N MET A 91 -1.91 -4.99 20.38
CA MET A 91 -3.36 -5.23 20.29
C MET A 91 -3.68 -6.65 19.84
N LYS A 92 -2.96 -7.18 18.84
CA LYS A 92 -3.16 -8.56 18.38
C LYS A 92 -2.88 -9.57 19.49
N LYS A 93 -1.83 -9.32 20.29
CA LYS A 93 -1.46 -10.18 21.42
C LYS A 93 -2.56 -10.16 22.48
N ALA A 94 -3.07 -8.98 22.85
CA ALA A 94 -4.19 -8.83 23.78
C ALA A 94 -5.48 -9.53 23.29
N LEU A 95 -5.85 -9.35 22.01
CA LEU A 95 -7.01 -10.04 21.42
C LEU A 95 -6.83 -11.56 21.43
N SER A 96 -5.63 -12.07 21.15
CA SER A 96 -5.37 -13.51 21.21
C SER A 96 -5.50 -14.08 22.61
N PHE A 97 -5.13 -13.32 23.64
CA PHE A 97 -5.33 -13.72 25.03
C PHE A 97 -6.81 -13.77 25.42
N ILE A 98 -7.62 -12.79 24.98
CA ILE A 98 -9.06 -12.76 25.26
C ILE A 98 -9.77 -13.95 24.58
N VAL A 99 -9.47 -14.19 23.29
CA VAL A 99 -10.07 -15.31 22.55
C VAL A 99 -9.64 -16.66 23.11
N ALA A 100 -8.37 -16.80 23.55
CA ALA A 100 -7.89 -18.03 24.17
C ALA A 100 -8.42 -18.24 25.60
N ALA A 101 -8.78 -17.18 26.33
CA ALA A 101 -9.39 -17.28 27.66
C ALA A 101 -10.91 -17.56 27.62
N MET A 102 -11.55 -17.35 26.47
CA MET A 102 -12.97 -17.63 26.23
C MET A 102 -13.22 -18.99 25.56
N ALA A 103 -12.17 -19.75 25.25
CA ALA A 103 -12.22 -21.11 24.70
C ALA A 103 -11.87 -22.13 25.78
#